data_AF-A0A960I5N8-F1
#
_entry.id   AF-A0A960I5N8-F1
#
_cell.length_a   1.000
_cell.length_b   1.000
_cell.length_c   1.000
_cell.angle_alpha   90.00
_cell.angle_beta   90.00
_cell.angle_gamma   90.00
#
_symmetry.space_group_name_H-M   'P 1'
#
loop_
_entity.id
_entity.type
_entity.pdbx_description
1 polymer ?
#
loop_
_entity_poly.entity_id
_entity_poly.type
_entity_poly.pdbx_seq_one_letter_code
_entity_poly.pdbx_strand_id
1 'polypeptide(L)'
;MRAVTVHPEVAEALAAGRPVVALESTIISHGMPYPENEAMAREVEGIVRAGGAVPATIAVIDGQCLVGLAADQLHHLATVGGVHKATTRDLPWLLAAGATGATTVAATMKLASMAGIRVFATGGI
;
A
#
# COMPACT_ATOMS: atom_id res chain seq x y z
N MET A 1 -13.18 15.44 4.11
CA MET A 1 -11.77 15.06 3.88
C MET A 1 -11.73 13.83 3.00
N ARG A 2 -11.13 13.89 1.80
CA ARG A 2 -10.67 12.67 1.14
C ARG A 2 -9.36 12.29 1.82
N ALA A 3 -9.44 11.38 2.79
CA ALA A 3 -8.33 11.01 3.67
C ALA A 3 -7.35 9.98 3.06
N VAL A 4 -7.52 9.66 1.77
CA VAL A 4 -6.64 8.79 0.98
C VAL A 4 -6.39 9.43 -0.39
N THR A 5 -5.15 9.33 -0.85
CA THR A 5 -4.73 9.65 -2.22
C THR A 5 -4.68 8.36 -3.01
N VAL A 6 -5.51 8.24 -4.04
CA VAL A 6 -5.62 7.02 -4.85
C VAL A 6 -4.83 7.22 -6.14
N HIS A 7 -3.97 6.26 -6.47
CA HIS A 7 -3.20 6.26 -7.71
C HIS A 7 -4.14 6.31 -8.93
N PRO A 8 -3.81 7.08 -10.00
CA PRO A 8 -4.70 7.22 -11.16
C PRO A 8 -5.17 5.89 -11.75
N GLU A 9 -4.26 4.92 -11.91
CA GLU A 9 -4.62 3.59 -12.44
C GLU A 9 -5.67 2.87 -11.56
N VAL A 10 -5.55 2.98 -10.24
CA VAL A 10 -6.48 2.38 -9.29
C VAL A 10 -7.82 3.10 -9.36
N ALA A 11 -7.81 4.43 -9.41
CA ALA A 11 -9.03 5.23 -9.53
C ALA A 11 -9.80 4.93 -10.83
N GLU A 12 -9.09 4.81 -11.95
CA GLU A 12 -9.66 4.44 -13.25
C GLU A 12 -10.22 3.02 -13.24
N ALA A 13 -9.52 2.06 -12.63
CA ALA A 13 -10.00 0.69 -12.50
C ALA A 13 -11.30 0.62 -11.70
N LEU A 14 -11.36 1.31 -10.56
CA LEU A 14 -12.56 1.40 -9.72
C LEU A 14 -13.73 2.05 -10.46
N ALA A 15 -13.48 3.17 -11.17
CA ALA A 15 -14.52 3.86 -11.94
C ALA A 15 -15.06 3.01 -13.09
N ALA A 16 -14.21 2.18 -13.71
CA ALA A 16 -14.59 1.27 -14.78
C ALA A 16 -15.15 -0.08 -14.28
N GLY A 17 -15.28 -0.29 -12.97
CA GLY A 17 -15.72 -1.57 -12.40
C GLY A 17 -14.74 -2.73 -12.63
N ARG A 18 -13.47 -2.44 -12.93
CA ARG A 18 -12.40 -3.44 -13.05
C ARG A 18 -11.95 -3.91 -11.67
N PRO A 19 -11.53 -5.18 -11.54
CA PRO A 19 -11.10 -5.73 -10.25
C PRO A 19 -9.82 -5.04 -9.75
N VAL A 20 -9.80 -4.69 -8.47
CA VAL A 20 -8.66 -4.12 -7.76
C VAL A 20 -8.35 -4.98 -6.54
N VAL A 21 -7.06 -5.28 -6.33
CA VAL A 21 -6.57 -6.04 -5.18
C VAL A 21 -5.65 -5.14 -4.37
N ALA A 22 -6.03 -4.84 -3.13
CA ALA A 22 -5.15 -4.15 -2.19
C ALA A 22 -4.00 -5.09 -1.76
N LEU A 23 -2.83 -4.50 -1.48
CA LEU A 23 -1.64 -5.19 -0.96
C LEU A 23 -1.08 -4.39 0.21
N GLU A 24 -0.60 -5.07 1.26
CA GLU A 24 0.01 -4.42 2.42
C GLU A 24 1.49 -4.13 2.20
N SER A 25 2.06 -3.23 3.01
CA SER A 25 3.45 -2.82 2.89
C SER A 25 4.34 -3.24 4.07
N THR A 26 3.79 -3.80 5.15
CA THR A 26 4.60 -4.25 6.30
C THR A 26 5.65 -5.27 5.87
N ILE A 27 5.27 -6.24 5.04
CA ILE A 27 6.20 -7.23 4.49
C ILE A 27 7.37 -6.60 3.71
N ILE A 28 7.18 -5.42 3.10
CA ILE A 28 8.20 -4.71 2.34
C ILE A 28 9.24 -4.08 3.28
N SER A 29 8.81 -3.34 4.30
CA SER A 29 9.76 -2.62 5.17
C SER A 29 10.23 -3.41 6.40
N HIS A 30 9.52 -4.48 6.79
CA HIS A 30 9.78 -5.22 8.03
C HIS A 30 9.82 -6.74 7.86
N GLY A 31 9.46 -7.28 6.70
CA GLY A 31 9.39 -8.71 6.45
C GLY A 31 10.59 -9.28 5.70
N MET A 32 11.25 -8.46 4.86
CA MET A 32 12.34 -8.88 3.99
C MET A 32 13.42 -7.80 3.91
N PRO A 33 14.70 -8.17 3.73
CA PRO A 33 15.77 -7.22 3.46
C PRO A 33 15.67 -6.62 2.04
N TYR A 34 16.34 -5.50 1.83
CA TYR A 34 16.61 -4.98 0.49
C TYR A 34 17.79 -5.73 -0.14
N PRO A 35 17.73 -6.12 -1.44
CA PRO A 35 16.71 -5.77 -2.46
C PRO A 35 15.52 -6.74 -2.59
N GLU A 36 15.48 -7.81 -1.80
CA GLU A 36 14.47 -8.86 -1.91
C GLU A 36 13.05 -8.35 -1.66
N ASN A 37 12.90 -7.39 -0.74
CA ASN A 37 11.62 -6.75 -0.43
C ASN A 37 10.99 -6.03 -1.63
N GLU A 38 11.77 -5.24 -2.37
CA GLU A 38 11.33 -4.53 -3.56
C GLU A 38 11.02 -5.52 -4.69
N ALA A 39 11.91 -6.51 -4.91
CA ALA A 39 11.70 -7.53 -5.92
C ALA A 39 10.40 -8.30 -5.69
N MET A 40 10.17 -8.75 -4.45
CA MET A 40 8.95 -9.45 -4.06
C MET A 40 7.71 -8.57 -4.23
N ALA A 41 7.75 -7.30 -3.81
CA ALA A 41 6.61 -6.39 -3.97
C ALA A 41 6.22 -6.23 -5.45
N ARG A 42 7.22 -6.02 -6.33
CA ARG A 42 7.01 -5.91 -7.79
C ARG A 42 6.50 -7.22 -8.39
N GLU A 43 7.01 -8.36 -7.94
CA GLU A 43 6.55 -9.68 -8.37
C GLU A 43 5.07 -9.89 -8.02
N VAL A 44 4.67 -9.59 -6.78
CA VAL A 44 3.27 -9.71 -6.33
C VAL A 44 2.35 -8.78 -7.13
N GLU A 45 2.76 -7.52 -7.37
CA GLU A 45 2.01 -6.62 -8.26
C GLU A 45 1.87 -7.21 -9.68
N GLY A 46 2.94 -7.81 -10.21
CA GLY A 46 2.93 -8.51 -11.49
C GLY A 46 1.97 -9.69 -11.54
N ILE A 47 1.90 -10.50 -10.48
CA ILE A 47 0.98 -11.64 -10.36
C ILE A 47 -0.48 -11.16 -10.38
N VAL A 48 -0.80 -10.09 -9.64
CA VAL A 48 -2.16 -9.50 -9.65
C VAL A 48 -2.53 -9.03 -11.06
N ARG A 49 -1.60 -8.36 -11.77
CA ARG A 49 -1.80 -7.92 -13.15
C ARG A 49 -2.01 -9.08 -14.11
N ALA A 50 -1.20 -10.15 -13.99
CA ALA A 50 -1.35 -11.36 -14.80
C ALA A 50 -2.70 -12.05 -14.56
N GLY A 51 -3.26 -11.93 -13.35
CA GLY A 51 -4.62 -12.36 -13.01
C GLY A 51 -5.75 -11.45 -13.53
N GLY A 52 -5.43 -10.38 -14.26
CA GLY A 52 -6.41 -9.46 -14.84
C GLY A 52 -6.94 -8.38 -13.90
N ALA A 53 -6.31 -8.19 -12.73
CA ALA A 53 -6.67 -7.17 -11.75
C ALA A 53 -5.62 -6.06 -11.65
N VAL A 54 -6.01 -4.91 -11.09
CA VAL A 54 -5.09 -3.81 -10.80
C VAL A 54 -4.59 -3.93 -9.35
N PRO A 55 -3.28 -4.00 -9.10
CA PRO A 55 -2.74 -4.00 -7.75
C PRO A 55 -2.80 -2.59 -7.14
N ALA A 56 -3.07 -2.53 -5.84
CA ALA A 56 -3.03 -1.31 -5.06
C ALA A 56 -2.21 -1.55 -3.78
N THR A 57 -0.88 -1.44 -3.88
CA THR A 57 0.00 -1.42 -2.71
C THR A 57 -0.31 -0.18 -1.88
N ILE A 58 -0.53 -0.35 -0.56
CA ILE A 58 -0.96 0.71 0.35
C ILE A 58 0.14 1.02 1.34
N ALA A 59 0.41 2.30 1.58
CA ALA A 59 1.35 2.77 2.60
C ALA A 59 0.99 4.21 3.05
N VAL A 60 1.64 4.66 4.12
CA VAL A 60 1.73 6.09 4.45
C VAL A 60 3.12 6.57 4.03
N ILE A 61 3.21 7.57 3.17
CA ILE A 61 4.50 8.18 2.77
C ILE A 61 4.41 9.67 3.05
N ASP A 62 5.35 10.20 3.84
CA ASP A 62 5.44 11.61 4.22
C ASP A 62 4.10 12.18 4.74
N GLY A 63 3.41 11.39 5.58
CA GLY A 63 2.10 11.74 6.14
C GLY A 63 0.92 11.64 5.16
N GLN A 64 1.09 11.03 3.99
CA GLN A 64 0.00 10.80 3.03
C GLN A 64 -0.38 9.33 2.96
N CYS A 65 -1.67 9.02 3.17
CA CYS A 65 -2.21 7.68 2.92
C CYS A 65 -2.33 7.45 1.41
N LEU A 66 -1.48 6.62 0.84
CA LEU A 66 -1.45 6.29 -0.57
C LEU A 66 -2.10 4.93 -0.84
N VAL A 67 -2.94 4.86 -1.86
CA VAL A 67 -3.59 3.63 -2.32
C VAL A 67 -3.19 3.37 -3.77
N GLY A 68 -2.30 2.42 -3.96
CA GLY A 68 -1.49 2.27 -5.18
C GLY A 68 -0.24 3.13 -5.07
N LEU A 69 0.94 2.52 -5.16
CA LEU A 69 2.23 3.21 -5.15
C LEU A 69 2.77 3.34 -6.56
N ALA A 70 3.40 4.48 -6.85
CA ALA A 70 4.27 4.61 -8.00
C ALA A 70 5.59 3.84 -7.79
N ALA A 71 6.32 3.59 -8.87
CA ALA A 71 7.54 2.77 -8.82
C ALA A 71 8.64 3.36 -7.93
N ASP A 72 8.74 4.68 -7.87
CA ASP A 72 9.66 5.45 -7.02
C ASP A 72 9.21 5.43 -5.54
N GLN A 73 7.91 5.52 -5.28
CA GLN A 73 7.33 5.41 -3.94
C GLN A 73 7.54 4.01 -3.34
N LEU A 74 7.36 2.96 -4.14
CA LEU A 74 7.66 1.58 -3.74
C LEU A 74 9.16 1.41 -3.45
N HIS A 75 10.02 1.92 -4.33
CA HIS A 75 11.47 1.89 -4.11
C HIS A 75 11.87 2.65 -2.83
N HIS A 76 11.30 3.82 -2.59
CA HIS A 76 11.52 4.59 -1.37
C HIS A 76 11.14 3.78 -0.13
N LEU A 77 9.96 3.15 -0.13
CA LEU A 77 9.49 2.34 1.00
C LEU A 77 10.36 1.10 1.28
N ALA A 78 10.98 0.55 0.25
CA ALA A 78 11.87 -0.61 0.35
C ALA A 78 13.29 -0.26 0.83
N THR A 79 13.72 0.99 0.67
CA THR A 79 15.11 1.43 0.92
C THR A 79 15.26 2.38 2.09
N VAL A 80 14.23 3.15 2.44
CA VAL A 80 14.32 4.18 3.47
C VAL A 80 14.36 3.55 4.88
N GLY A 81 15.22 4.09 5.74
CA GLY A 81 15.23 3.75 7.16
C GLY A 81 14.11 4.44 7.93
N GLY A 82 13.81 3.94 9.14
CA GLY A 82 12.87 4.62 10.05
C GLY A 82 11.39 4.50 9.65
N VAL A 83 11.03 3.57 8.77
CA VAL A 83 9.63 3.29 8.42
C VAL A 83 8.90 2.74 9.63
N HIS A 84 7.79 3.38 10.02
CA HIS A 84 6.96 2.88 11.11
C HIS A 84 6.09 1.69 10.67
N LYS A 85 5.99 0.64 11.49
CA LYS A 85 4.99 -0.42 11.28
C LYS A 85 3.61 0.05 11.74
N ALA A 86 2.79 0.51 10.80
CA ALA A 86 1.56 1.25 11.05
C ALA A 86 0.32 0.34 11.14
N THR A 87 -0.36 0.32 12.29
CA THR A 87 -1.75 -0.16 12.42
C THR A 87 -2.74 1.01 12.43
N THR A 88 -4.04 0.73 12.52
CA THR A 88 -5.12 1.74 12.40
C THR A 88 -4.99 2.90 13.39
N ARG A 89 -4.47 2.65 14.60
CA ARG A 89 -4.27 3.70 15.62
C ARG A 89 -3.10 4.63 15.30
N ASP A 90 -2.20 4.21 14.41
CA ASP A 90 -0.97 4.96 14.10
C ASP A 90 -1.20 5.98 12.97
N LEU A 91 -2.21 5.77 12.13
CA LEU A 91 -2.53 6.65 11.00
C LEU A 91 -2.64 8.12 11.38
N PRO A 92 -3.38 8.54 12.45
CA PRO A 92 -3.54 9.96 12.75
C PRO A 92 -2.21 10.67 13.06
N TRP A 93 -1.31 10.02 13.80
CA TRP A 93 -0.05 10.65 14.17
C TRP A 93 0.95 10.64 13.01
N LEU A 94 0.97 9.60 12.17
CA LEU A 94 1.80 9.56 10.95
C LEU A 94 1.44 10.71 10.01
N LEU A 95 0.13 10.96 9.83
CA LEU A 95 -0.40 12.07 9.03
C LEU A 95 0.01 13.43 9.62
N ALA A 96 -0.13 13.60 10.93
CA ALA A 96 0.20 14.84 11.61
C ALA A 96 1.72 15.13 11.62
N ALA A 97 2.55 14.10 11.72
CA ALA A 97 4.00 14.21 11.80
C ALA A 97 4.70 14.25 10.44
N GLY A 98 3.99 14.03 9.33
CA GLY A 98 4.61 13.87 8.02
C GLY A 98 5.53 12.64 7.95
N ALA A 99 5.22 11.59 8.69
CA ALA A 99 6.06 10.40 8.81
C ALA A 99 5.65 9.29 7.83
N THR A 100 6.62 8.44 7.48
CA THR A 100 6.42 7.28 6.61
C THR A 100 6.14 6.02 7.43
N GLY A 101 5.14 5.25 7.00
CA GLY A 101 4.70 4.05 7.66
C GLY A 101 4.25 2.96 6.68
N ALA A 102 4.78 1.76 6.90
CA ALA A 102 4.33 0.55 6.24
C ALA A 102 3.08 0.02 6.94
N THR A 103 1.97 -0.12 6.22
CA THR A 103 0.69 -0.48 6.79
C THR A 103 0.61 -1.98 7.03
N THR A 104 0.16 -2.35 8.23
CA THR A 104 -0.23 -3.72 8.58
C THR A 104 -1.57 -4.09 7.93
N VAL A 105 -1.99 -5.34 8.06
CA VAL A 105 -3.33 -5.83 7.68
C VAL A 105 -4.45 -4.87 8.11
N ALA A 106 -4.48 -4.45 9.38
CA ALA A 106 -5.55 -3.61 9.92
C ALA A 106 -5.62 -2.21 9.26
N ALA A 107 -4.45 -1.55 9.11
CA ALA A 107 -4.39 -0.24 8.45
C ALA A 107 -4.71 -0.34 6.95
N THR A 108 -4.18 -1.37 6.29
CA THR A 108 -4.41 -1.64 4.87
C THR A 108 -5.90 -1.84 4.59
N MET A 109 -6.59 -2.67 5.37
CA MET A 109 -8.05 -2.88 5.24
C MET A 109 -8.84 -1.58 5.39
N LYS A 110 -8.48 -0.73 6.35
CA LYS A 110 -9.15 0.56 6.56
C LYS A 110 -8.99 1.47 5.35
N LEU A 111 -7.76 1.66 4.86
CA LEU A 111 -7.49 2.55 3.73
C LEU A 111 -8.06 2.01 2.42
N ALA A 112 -7.98 0.69 2.19
CA ALA A 112 -8.61 0.02 1.05
C ALA A 112 -10.13 0.23 1.04
N SER A 113 -10.79 0.04 2.19
CA SER A 113 -12.23 0.27 2.35
C SER A 113 -12.61 1.73 2.05
N MET A 114 -11.81 2.70 2.52
CA MET A 114 -12.01 4.12 2.23
C MET A 114 -11.84 4.46 0.74
N ALA A 115 -11.04 3.70 0.00
CA ALA A 115 -10.87 3.82 -1.44
C ALA A 115 -11.92 3.01 -2.24
N GLY A 116 -12.78 2.22 -1.60
CA GLY A 116 -13.78 1.38 -2.27
C GLY A 116 -13.25 0.03 -2.76
N ILE A 117 -12.06 -0.38 -2.34
CA ILE A 117 -11.47 -1.69 -2.67
C ILE A 117 -12.03 -2.76 -1.73
N ARG A 118 -12.48 -3.88 -2.30
CA ARG A 118 -13.20 -4.95 -1.57
C ARG A 118 -12.40 -6.24 -1.41
N VAL A 119 -11.22 -6.34 -2.04
CA VAL A 119 -10.35 -7.51 -2.01
C VAL A 119 -8.95 -7.07 -1.56
N PHE A 120 -8.37 -7.81 -0.62
CA PHE A 120 -7.05 -7.57 -0.06
C PHE A 120 -6.31 -8.91 0.05
N ALA A 121 -5.09 -8.99 -0.51
CA ALA A 121 -4.22 -10.15 -0.39
C ALA A 121 -3.04 -9.87 0.56
N THR A 122 -2.75 -10.82 1.45
CA THR A 122 -1.63 -10.78 2.40
C THR A 122 -1.08 -12.19 2.63
N GLY A 123 0.13 -12.31 3.18
CA GLY A 123 0.72 -13.60 3.55
C GLY A 123 0.09 -14.24 4.79
N GLY A 124 -0.34 -13.44 5.77
CA GLY A 124 -0.93 -13.90 7.03
C GLY A 124 -1.60 -12.75 7.80
N ILE A 125 -2.42 -13.10 8.82
CA ILE A 125 -3.16 -12.15 9.67
C ILE A 125 -2.62 -12.09 11.09
#